data_AF-A0ABD0RXY6-F1
#
_entry.id   AF-A0ABD0RXY6-F1
#
_cell.length_a   1.000
_cell.length_b   1.000
_cell.length_c   1.000
_cell.angle_alpha   90.00
_cell.angle_beta   90.00
_cell.angle_gamma   90.00
#
_symmetry.space_group_name_H-M   'P 1'
#
loop_
_entity.id
_entity.type
_entity.pdbx_description
1 polymer ?
#
loop_
_entity_poly.entity_id
_entity_poly.type
_entity_poly.pdbx_seq_one_letter_code
_entity_poly.pdbx_strand_id
1 'polypeptide(L)' 'VLIVSCTAFAGVLSLNYQREYTVWVLPLIIVCVFAFLVAHCFLSIFEIVVDVLFLCFAIDTKYNDGSPGKEYYMDKALM' A
#
# COMPACT_ATOMS: atom_id res chain seq x y z
N VAL A 1 1.08 -8.55 -3.25
CA VAL A 1 1.60 -9.79 -3.87
C VAL A 1 3.12 -9.88 -3.78
N LEU A 2 3.88 -8.91 -4.29
CA LEU A 2 5.35 -8.92 -4.28
C LEU A 2 5.97 -9.21 -2.90
N ILE A 3 5.52 -8.48 -1.86
CA ILE A 3 6.02 -8.66 -0.49
C ILE A 3 5.80 -10.09 -0.02
N VAL A 4 4.60 -10.64 -0.15
CA VAL A 4 4.29 -12.02 0.25
C VAL A 4 5.13 -13.04 -0.51
N SER A 5 5.31 -12.87 -1.82
CA SER A 5 6.15 -13.77 -2.61
C SER A 5 7.62 -13.70 -2.18
N CYS A 6 8.15 -12.52 -1.85
CA CYS A 6 9.51 -12.36 -1.35
C CYS A 6 9.68 -12.97 0.04
N THR A 7 8.75 -12.75 0.98
CA THR A 7 8.83 -13.33 2.34
C THR A 7 8.69 -14.84 2.31
N ALA A 8 7.77 -15.37 1.48
CA ALA A 8 7.59 -16.81 1.31
C ALA A 8 8.84 -17.45 0.67
N PHE A 9 9.39 -16.87 -0.38
CA PHE A 9 10.59 -17.38 -1.05
C PHE A 9 11.82 -17.35 -0.13
N ALA A 10 12.07 -16.22 0.54
CA ALA A 10 13.18 -16.07 1.46
C ALA A 10 13.07 -17.03 2.66
N GLY A 11 11.86 -17.17 3.23
CA GLY A 11 11.65 -18.06 4.36
C GLY A 11 11.72 -19.54 3.96
N VAL A 12 11.26 -19.93 2.77
CA VAL A 12 11.46 -21.29 2.24
C VAL A 12 12.94 -21.59 2.03
N LEU A 13 13.72 -20.67 1.45
CA LEU A 13 15.17 -20.84 1.28
C LEU A 13 15.89 -20.97 2.64
N SER A 14 15.56 -20.12 3.59
CA SER A 14 16.23 -20.07 4.89
C SER A 14 15.89 -21.28 5.79
N LEU A 15 14.65 -21.78 5.73
CA LEU A 15 14.20 -22.92 6.54
C LEU A 15 14.52 -24.28 5.89
N ASN A 16 14.58 -24.36 4.55
CA ASN A 16 15.01 -25.58 3.87
C ASN A 16 16.51 -25.89 4.09
N TYR A 17 17.30 -24.89 4.50
CA TYR A 17 18.69 -25.08 4.94
C TYR A 17 18.79 -25.78 6.32
N GLN A 18 17.77 -25.65 7.17
CA GLN A 18 17.74 -26.21 8.54
C GLN A 18 16.73 -27.36 8.61
N ARG A 19 17.11 -28.55 8.11
CA ARG A 19 16.23 -29.73 8.01
C ARG A 19 15.75 -30.34 9.34
N GLU A 20 16.26 -29.88 10.48
CA GLU A 20 15.89 -30.45 11.80
C GLU A 20 14.55 -29.94 12.36
N TYR A 21 14.01 -28.84 11.82
CA TYR A 21 12.69 -28.36 12.24
C TYR A 21 11.60 -29.18 11.55
N THR A 22 10.91 -30.07 12.25
CA THR A 22 9.79 -30.85 11.69
C THR A 22 8.51 -30.03 11.47
N VAL A 23 8.39 -28.83 12.05
CA VAL A 23 7.18 -27.98 12.01
C VAL A 23 7.47 -26.55 11.51
N TRP A 24 8.48 -26.37 10.66
CA TRP A 24 8.91 -25.06 10.15
C TRP A 24 7.86 -24.32 9.30
N VAL A 25 6.95 -25.06 8.68
CA VAL A 25 5.93 -24.53 7.76
C VAL A 25 4.91 -23.64 8.46
N LEU A 26 4.51 -23.99 9.68
CA LEU A 26 3.48 -23.26 10.43
C LEU A 26 3.90 -21.82 10.79
N PRO A 27 5.06 -21.57 11.44
CA PRO A 27 5.51 -20.21 11.73
C PRO A 27 5.82 -19.41 10.45
N LEU A 28 6.31 -20.06 9.39
CA LEU A 28 6.52 -19.42 8.09
C LEU A 28 5.21 -18.86 7.52
N ILE A 29 4.13 -19.66 7.52
CA ILE A 29 2.82 -19.23 7.03
C ILE A 29 2.29 -18.05 7.86
N ILE A 30 2.41 -18.11 9.20
CA ILE A 30 1.97 -17.02 10.08
C ILE A 30 2.69 -15.71 9.74
N VAL A 31 4.01 -15.76 9.56
CA VAL A 31 4.81 -14.58 9.18
C VAL A 31 4.41 -14.05 7.80
N CYS A 32 4.17 -14.94 6.83
CA CYS A 32 3.73 -14.53 5.49
C CYS A 32 2.34 -13.84 5.51
N VAL A 33 1.39 -14.37 6.29
CA VAL A 33 0.06 -13.79 6.45
C VAL A 33 0.14 -12.43 7.14
N PHE A 34 0.94 -12.32 8.21
CA PHE A 34 1.10 -11.04 8.91
C PHE A 34 1.75 -9.98 8.01
N ALA A 35 2.82 -10.35 7.29
CA ALA A 35 3.46 -9.47 6.33
C ALA A 35 2.51 -9.04 5.20
N PHE A 36 1.64 -9.94 4.72
CA PHE A 36 0.61 -9.62 3.73
C PHE A 36 -0.37 -8.56 4.26
N LEU A 37 -0.92 -8.77 5.46
CA LEU A 37 -1.90 -7.87 6.05
C LEU A 37 -1.33 -6.48 6.26
N VAL A 38 -0.11 -6.39 6.83
CA VAL A 38 0.56 -5.11 7.04
C VAL A 38 0.79 -4.39 5.71
N ALA A 39 1.37 -5.07 4.72
CA ALA A 39 1.60 -4.50 3.39
C ALA A 39 0.30 -4.04 2.71
N HIS A 40 -0.77 -4.82 2.83
CA HIS A 40 -2.07 -4.49 2.26
C HIS A 40 -2.68 -3.26 2.93
N CYS A 41 -2.60 -3.15 4.26
CA CYS A 41 -3.07 -1.97 4.98
C CYS A 41 -2.34 -0.70 4.53
N PHE A 42 -1.01 -0.75 4.37
CA PHE A 42 -0.25 0.42 3.90
C PHE A 42 -0.64 0.81 2.47
N LEU A 43 -0.66 -0.14 1.53
CA LEU A 43 -1.02 0.15 0.14
C LEU A 43 -2.44 0.71 0.03
N SER A 44 -3.39 0.16 0.78
CA SER A 44 -4.77 0.65 0.81
C SER A 44 -4.86 2.09 1.34
N ILE A 45 -4.08 2.46 2.35
CA ILE A 45 -4.03 3.85 2.83
C ILE A 45 -3.50 4.78 1.73
N PHE A 46 -2.45 4.38 1.02
CA PHE A 46 -1.92 5.17 -0.10
C PHE A 46 -2.96 5.36 -1.21
N GLU A 47 -3.66 4.30 -1.61
CA GLU A 47 -4.73 4.38 -2.60
C GLU A 47 -5.85 5.34 -2.16
N ILE A 48 -6.34 5.22 -0.92
CA ILE A 48 -7.38 6.10 -0.38
C ILE A 48 -6.94 7.56 -0.38
N VAL A 49 -5.70 7.85 0.01
CA VAL A 49 -5.17 9.22 0.00
C VAL A 49 -5.12 9.79 -1.42
N VAL A 50 -4.66 9.00 -2.39
CA VAL A 50 -4.61 9.40 -3.80
C VAL A 50 -6.01 9.67 -4.35
N ASP A 51 -6.98 8.81 -4.04
CA ASP A 51 -8.37 8.97 -4.47
C ASP A 51 -9.00 10.25 -3.88
N VAL A 52 -8.75 10.54 -2.61
CA VAL A 52 -9.25 11.76 -1.95
C VAL A 52 -8.60 13.00 -2.55
N LEU A 53 -7.30 12.97 -2.88
CA LEU A 53 -6.64 14.09 -3.55
C LEU A 53 -7.24 14.37 -4.93
N PHE A 54 -7.47 13.32 -5.73
CA PHE A 54 -8.14 13.48 -7.03
C PHE A 54 -9.59 13.94 -6.90
N LEU A 55 -10.30 13.50 -5.87
CA LEU A 55 -11.65 13.98 -5.58
C LEU A 55 -11.65 15.47 -5.22
N CYS A 56 -10.74 15.90 -4.36
CA CYS A 56 -10.57 17.31 -4.00
C CYS A 56 -10.24 18.16 -5.24
N PHE A 57 -9.34 17.68 -6.11
CA PHE A 57 -9.06 18.32 -7.40
C PHE A 57 -10.33 18.45 -8.26
N ALA A 58 -11.04 17.34 -8.49
CA ALA A 58 -12.23 17.33 -9.34
C ALA A 58 -13.34 18.27 -8.83
N ILE A 59 -13.51 18.35 -7.49
CA ILE A 59 -14.44 19.29 -6.86
C ILE A 59 -13.94 20.73 -7.04
N ASP A 60 -12.66 21.00 -6.75
CA ASP A 60 -12.08 22.34 -6.86
C ASP A 60 -12.19 22.88 -8.29
N THR A 61 -11.87 22.06 -9.31
CA THR A 61 -11.99 22.46 -10.73
C THR A 61 -13.43 22.70 -11.17
N LYS A 62 -14.41 22.06 -10.52
CA LYS A 62 -15.83 22.22 -10.85
C LYS A 62 -16.42 23.50 -10.26
N TYR A 63 -16.00 23.91 -9.06
CA TYR A 63 -16.60 25.03 -8.33
C TYR A 63 -15.78 26.33 -8.42
N ASN A 64 -14.47 26.22 -8.63
CA ASN A 64 -13.55 27.34 -8.79
C ASN A 64 -13.11 27.41 -10.26
N ASP A 65 -13.13 28.61 -10.82
CA ASP A 65 -12.84 28.89 -12.24
C ASP A 65 -11.54 29.69 -12.43
N GLY A 66 -10.79 29.92 -11.34
CA GLY A 66 -9.55 30.69 -11.34
C GLY A 66 -9.77 32.21 -11.35
N SER A 67 -11.02 32.68 -11.24
CA SER A 67 -11.33 34.11 -11.19
C SER A 67 -11.04 34.73 -9.80
N PRO A 68 -10.86 36.06 -9.68
CA PRO A 68 -10.59 36.70 -8.40
C PRO A 68 -11.70 36.43 -7.38
N GLY A 69 -11.37 35.72 -6.30
CA GLY A 69 -12.34 35.27 -5.27
C GLY A 69 -12.83 33.82 -5.43
N LYS A 70 -12.50 33.16 -6.54
CA LYS A 70 -12.70 31.73 -6.82
C LYS A 70 -11.44 31.10 -7.42
N GLU A 71 -10.32 31.34 -6.76
CA GLU A 71 -9.03 30.77 -7.14
C GLU A 71 -9.03 29.25 -6.90
N TYR A 72 -8.17 28.51 -7.59
CA TYR A 72 -7.96 27.09 -7.28
C TYR A 72 -7.25 26.97 -5.93
N TYR A 73 -7.89 26.27 -4.99
CA TYR A 73 -7.37 26.05 -3.64
C TYR A 73 -6.60 24.73 -3.51
N MET A 74 -6.68 23.87 -4.53
CA MET A 74 -5.93 22.62 -4.59
C MET A 74 -4.42 22.84 -4.76
N ASP A 75 -3.62 21.83 -4.41
CA ASP A 75 -2.17 21.91 -4.47
C ASP A 75 -1.68 22.09 -5.92
N LYS A 76 -0.81 23.08 -6.15
CA LYS A 76 -0.30 23.41 -7.50
C LYS A 76 0.49 22.27 -8.16
N ALA A 77 0.96 21.29 -7.40
CA ALA A 77 1.64 20.12 -7.96
C ALA A 77 0.67 19.11 -8.63
N LEU A 78 -0.63 19.23 -8.36
CA LEU A 78 -1.69 18.40 -8.93
C LEU A 78 -2.45 19.09 -10.09
N MET A 79 -2.15 20.37 -10.36
CA MET A 79 -2.63 21.17 -11.51
C MET A 79 -1.73 20.95 -12.74
#